data_AF-A0A7M7GDE5-F1
#
_entry.id   AF-A0A7M7GDE5-F1
#
_cell.length_a   1.000
_cell.length_b   1.000
_cell.length_c   1.000
_cell.angle_alpha   90.00
_cell.angle_beta   90.00
_cell.angle_gamma   90.00
#
_symmetry.space_group_name_H-M   'P 1'
#
loop_
_entity.id
_entity.type
_entity.pdbx_description
1 polymer ?
#
loop_
_entity_poly.entity_id
_entity_poly.type
_entity_poly.pdbx_seq_one_letter_code
_entity_poly.pdbx_strand_id
1 'polypeptide(L)'
;MHQFQTICVLERISYYEKARESHALQEKEKRYTIFETGEMYLGEKITIDRIKWDLLQVEKPLYFFGGLAIHLWGGPRQLANRPLDLSKVKENIPGRSPVAVIEANLLRLQISLYFDFLKRDKTMTNVERAKL
;
A
#
# COMPACT_ATOMS: atom_id res chain seq x y z
N MET A 1 -4.55 -23.06 -0.30
CA MET A 1 -4.99 -21.66 -0.46
C MET A 1 -4.07 -20.67 0.26
N HIS A 2 -3.69 -20.91 1.52
CA HIS A 2 -2.77 -20.03 2.27
C HIS A 2 -1.38 -19.84 1.62
N GLN A 3 -0.76 -20.90 1.08
CA GLN A 3 0.56 -20.78 0.43
C GLN A 3 0.57 -19.83 -0.78
N PHE A 4 -0.49 -19.78 -1.58
CA PHE A 4 -0.57 -18.92 -2.77
C PHE A 4 -0.67 -17.43 -2.38
N GLN A 5 -1.43 -17.11 -1.33
CA GLN A 5 -1.56 -15.75 -0.82
C GLN A 5 -0.23 -15.25 -0.21
N THR A 6 0.47 -16.11 0.53
CA THR A 6 1.77 -15.78 1.12
C THR A 6 2.83 -15.51 0.05
N ILE A 7 2.89 -16.32 -1.02
CA ILE A 7 3.82 -16.12 -2.15
C ILE A 7 3.55 -14.76 -2.81
N CYS A 8 2.28 -14.44 -3.11
CA CYS A 8 1.93 -13.16 -3.73
C CYS A 8 2.31 -11.93 -2.87
N VAL A 9 2.24 -12.02 -1.54
CA VAL A 9 2.65 -10.92 -0.64
C VAL A 9 4.17 -10.79 -0.61
N LEU A 10 4.89 -11.90 -0.48
CA LEU A 10 6.35 -11.91 -0.40
C LEU A 10 7.03 -11.46 -1.70
N GLU A 11 6.46 -11.79 -2.86
CA GLU A 11 6.93 -11.31 -4.16
C GLU A 11 6.78 -9.79 -4.28
N ARG A 12 5.68 -9.23 -3.79
CA ARG A 12 5.40 -7.79 -3.81
C ARG A 12 6.34 -7.00 -2.89
N ILE A 13 6.65 -7.55 -1.72
CA ILE A 13 7.67 -6.99 -0.81
C ILE A 13 9.06 -7.09 -1.46
N SER A 14 9.40 -8.26 -2.00
CA SER A 14 10.68 -8.51 -2.66
C SER A 14 10.94 -7.57 -3.84
N TYR A 15 9.90 -7.16 -4.56
CA TYR A 15 10.00 -6.24 -5.70
C TYR A 15 10.72 -4.93 -5.33
N TYR A 16 10.39 -4.31 -4.19
CA TYR A 16 11.09 -3.10 -3.74
C TYR A 16 12.31 -3.41 -2.88
N GLU A 17 12.29 -4.47 -2.08
CA GLU A 17 13.37 -4.77 -1.13
C GLU A 17 14.65 -5.28 -1.80
N LYS A 18 14.52 -6.09 -2.85
CA LYS A 18 15.65 -6.71 -3.55
C LYS A 18 16.00 -5.99 -4.86
N ALA A 19 15.40 -4.82 -5.12
CA ALA A 19 15.70 -4.02 -6.30
C ALA A 19 17.17 -3.58 -6.27
N ARG A 20 17.98 -4.11 -7.18
CA ARG A 20 19.41 -3.75 -7.32
C ARG A 20 19.66 -2.82 -8.50
N GLU A 21 18.92 -2.99 -9.60
CA GLU A 21 18.89 -2.12 -10.78
C GLU A 21 17.50 -2.30 -11.42
N SER A 22 16.67 -1.25 -11.50
CA SER A 22 15.37 -1.21 -12.24
C SER A 22 14.51 0.00 -11.86
N HIS A 23 13.34 0.14 -12.50
CA HIS A 23 12.21 0.98 -12.09
C HIS A 23 11.92 0.89 -10.57
N ALA A 24 11.96 -0.32 -10.00
CA ALA A 24 11.68 -0.52 -8.57
C ALA A 24 12.68 0.21 -7.65
N LEU A 25 13.95 0.26 -8.05
CA LEU A 25 14.99 0.96 -7.30
C LEU A 25 14.77 2.47 -7.36
N GLN A 26 14.51 3.03 -8.56
CA GLN A 26 14.24 4.46 -8.72
C GLN A 26 13.01 4.90 -7.91
N GLU A 27 11.96 4.07 -7.88
CA GLU A 27 10.77 4.30 -7.07
C GLU A 27 11.07 4.27 -5.57
N LYS A 28 11.96 3.37 -5.14
CA LYS A 28 12.38 3.25 -3.74
C LYS A 28 13.28 4.41 -3.30
N GLU A 29 14.21 4.84 -4.15
CA GLU A 29 15.11 5.98 -3.85
C GLU A 29 14.36 7.30 -3.74
N LYS A 30 13.34 7.50 -4.59
CA LYS A 30 12.48 8.69 -4.54
C LYS A 30 11.49 8.66 -3.37
N ARG A 31 11.21 7.48 -2.81
CA ARG A 31 10.19 7.30 -1.75
C ARG A 31 10.53 8.19 -0.55
N TYR A 32 9.51 8.86 -0.03
CA TYR A 32 9.56 9.83 1.05
C TYR A 32 10.28 11.15 0.72
N THR A 33 10.61 11.40 -0.54
CA THR A 33 11.03 12.74 -0.96
C THR A 33 9.88 13.71 -0.74
N ILE A 34 10.17 14.83 -0.08
CA ILE A 34 9.20 15.89 0.19
C ILE A 34 9.40 16.97 -0.88
N PHE A 35 8.33 17.31 -1.58
CA PHE A 35 8.31 18.39 -2.54
C PHE A 35 8.04 19.73 -1.84
N GLU A 36 8.39 20.84 -2.49
CA GLU A 36 8.15 22.20 -1.98
C GLU A 36 6.66 22.47 -1.69
N THR A 37 5.77 21.71 -2.34
CA THR A 37 4.32 21.75 -2.15
C THR A 37 3.85 21.16 -0.80
N GLY A 38 4.75 20.54 -0.02
CA GLY A 38 4.40 19.82 1.21
C GLY A 38 3.92 18.37 0.99
N GLU A 39 3.87 17.95 -0.27
CA GLU A 39 3.53 16.59 -0.67
C GLU A 39 4.76 15.66 -0.54
N MET A 40 4.53 14.45 -0.06
CA MET A 40 5.53 13.40 0.08
C MET A 40 5.31 12.31 -0.98
N TYR A 41 6.36 11.94 -1.70
CA TYR A 41 6.30 10.86 -2.68
C TYR A 41 6.20 9.49 -2.02
N LEU A 42 5.21 8.68 -2.41
CA LEU A 42 5.05 7.30 -1.91
C LEU A 42 5.55 6.24 -2.88
N GLY A 43 5.44 6.50 -4.18
CA GLY A 43 5.74 5.55 -5.25
C GLY A 43 4.62 5.49 -6.29
N GLU A 44 4.93 4.96 -7.47
CA GLU A 44 3.97 4.77 -8.59
C GLU A 44 3.26 6.07 -8.98
N LYS A 45 3.97 7.21 -8.95
CA LYS A 45 3.42 8.57 -9.18
C LYS A 45 2.40 9.04 -8.15
N ILE A 46 2.33 8.39 -6.99
CA ILE A 46 1.43 8.78 -5.89
C ILE A 46 2.20 9.61 -4.87
N THR A 47 1.55 10.69 -4.45
CA THR A 47 1.98 11.59 -3.39
C THR A 47 0.91 11.69 -2.31
N ILE A 48 1.33 12.03 -1.10
CA ILE A 48 0.44 12.30 0.04
C ILE A 48 0.86 13.58 0.74
N ASP A 49 -0.10 14.37 1.21
CA ASP A 49 0.17 15.45 2.14
C ASP A 49 0.97 14.95 3.36
N ARG A 50 2.02 15.69 3.73
CA ARG A 50 2.92 15.29 4.83
C ARG A 50 2.19 15.19 6.17
N ILE A 51 1.28 16.11 6.48
CA ILE A 51 0.55 16.09 7.77
C ILE A 51 -0.31 14.84 7.84
N LYS A 52 -1.00 14.52 6.73
CA LYS A 52 -1.78 13.29 6.61
C LYS A 52 -0.92 12.03 6.75
N TRP A 53 0.28 12.03 6.18
CA TRP A 53 1.22 10.90 6.36
C TRP A 53 1.64 10.72 7.81
N ASP A 54 2.04 11.80 8.48
CA ASP A 54 2.47 11.77 9.88
C ASP A 54 1.34 11.29 10.80
N LEU A 55 0.09 11.68 10.53
CA LEU A 55 -1.10 11.17 11.21
C LEU A 55 -1.28 9.66 11.01
N LEU A 56 -1.14 9.15 9.78
CA LEU A 56 -1.25 7.71 9.53
C LEU A 56 -0.18 6.92 10.32
N GLN A 57 1.04 7.46 10.46
CA GLN A 57 2.16 6.76 11.11
C GLN A 57 1.97 6.52 12.62
N VAL A 58 1.09 7.27 13.29
CA VAL A 58 0.82 7.08 14.73
C VAL A 58 -0.40 6.20 15.01
N GLU A 59 -1.10 5.78 13.96
CA GLU A 59 -2.30 4.95 14.07
C GLU A 59 -1.98 3.47 14.29
N LYS A 60 -2.98 2.71 14.76
CA LYS A 60 -2.85 1.25 14.84
C LYS A 60 -2.68 0.65 13.43
N PRO A 61 -2.02 -0.52 13.29
CA PRO A 61 -1.72 -1.11 11.98
C PRO A 61 -2.93 -1.26 11.05
N LEU A 62 -4.10 -1.63 11.60
CA LEU A 62 -5.34 -1.75 10.83
C LEU A 62 -5.80 -0.41 10.23
N TYR A 63 -5.73 0.67 11.00
CA TYR A 63 -6.12 2.01 10.56
C TYR A 63 -5.12 2.59 9.58
N PHE A 64 -3.81 2.36 9.79
CA PHE A 64 -2.80 2.67 8.79
C PHE A 64 -3.11 1.98 7.46
N PHE A 65 -3.33 0.66 7.49
CA PHE A 65 -3.53 -0.14 6.27
C PHE A 65 -4.78 0.32 5.49
N GLY A 66 -5.90 0.52 6.19
CA GLY A 66 -7.15 0.98 5.59
C GLY A 66 -7.10 2.44 5.13
N GLY A 67 -6.52 3.34 5.94
CA GLY A 67 -6.37 4.76 5.61
C GLY A 67 -5.47 4.98 4.40
N LEU A 68 -4.38 4.20 4.31
CA LEU A 68 -3.50 4.18 3.14
C LEU A 68 -4.27 3.69 1.91
N ALA A 69 -5.06 2.61 2.01
CA ALA A 69 -5.87 2.12 0.90
C ALA A 69 -6.79 3.21 0.35
N ILE A 70 -7.54 3.86 1.24
CA ILE A 70 -8.47 4.93 0.85
C ILE A 70 -7.73 6.04 0.08
N HIS A 71 -6.51 6.37 0.49
CA HIS A 71 -5.71 7.36 -0.21
C HIS A 71 -5.24 6.89 -1.59
N LEU A 72 -4.69 5.67 -1.70
CA LEU A 72 -4.17 5.12 -2.97
C LEU A 72 -5.24 5.00 -4.06
N TRP A 73 -6.49 4.70 -3.68
CA TRP A 73 -7.61 4.53 -4.62
C TRP A 73 -8.49 5.78 -4.78
N GLY A 74 -8.08 6.93 -4.23
CA GLY A 74 -8.78 8.20 -4.43
C GLY A 74 -10.08 8.35 -3.65
N GLY A 75 -10.28 7.55 -2.60
CA GLY A 75 -11.41 7.67 -1.68
C GLY A 75 -12.14 6.36 -1.38
N PRO A 76 -13.01 6.36 -0.35
CA PRO A 76 -13.73 5.16 0.06
C PRO A 76 -14.74 4.69 -0.99
N ARG A 77 -15.31 5.61 -1.79
CA ARG A 77 -16.30 5.28 -2.81
C ARG A 77 -15.68 4.53 -3.99
N GLN A 78 -14.49 4.94 -4.39
CA GLN A 78 -13.71 4.37 -5.48
C GLN A 78 -13.15 3.00 -5.09
N LEU A 79 -12.71 2.85 -3.84
CA LEU A 79 -12.19 1.58 -3.31
C LEU A 79 -13.29 0.52 -3.12
N ALA A 80 -14.49 0.91 -2.70
CA ALA A 80 -15.56 -0.03 -2.34
C ALA A 80 -16.01 -0.98 -3.46
N ASN A 81 -15.85 -0.58 -4.72
CA ASN A 81 -16.21 -1.40 -5.90
C ASN A 81 -15.00 -2.06 -6.57
N ARG A 82 -13.89 -2.20 -5.83
CA ARG A 82 -12.64 -2.79 -6.35
C ARG A 82 -12.33 -4.14 -5.69
N PRO A 83 -12.90 -5.24 -6.19
CA PRO A 83 -12.61 -6.57 -5.67
C PRO A 83 -11.17 -7.01 -6.02
N LEU A 84 -10.66 -7.95 -5.23
CA LEU A 84 -9.46 -8.72 -5.58
C LEU A 84 -9.72 -9.72 -6.72
N ASP A 85 -10.97 -10.17 -6.87
CA ASP A 85 -11.38 -11.20 -7.83
C ASP A 85 -12.80 -10.89 -8.37
N LEU A 86 -12.90 -10.65 -9.67
CA LEU A 86 -14.19 -10.37 -10.34
C LEU A 86 -15.13 -11.57 -10.35
N SER A 87 -14.61 -12.80 -10.30
CA SER A 87 -15.45 -14.01 -10.31
C SER A 87 -16.31 -14.14 -9.04
N LYS A 88 -15.97 -13.37 -8.00
CA LYS A 88 -16.70 -13.32 -6.72
C LYS A 88 -17.67 -12.15 -6.63
N VAL A 89 -17.72 -11.29 -7.65
CA VAL A 89 -18.67 -10.17 -7.70
C VAL A 89 -19.99 -10.65 -8.25
N LYS A 90 -21.07 -10.33 -7.54
CA LYS A 90 -22.43 -10.60 -8.00
C LYS A 90 -23.03 -9.41 -8.74
N GLU A 91 -22.89 -8.20 -8.19
CA GLU A 91 -23.53 -6.99 -8.69
C GLU A 91 -22.68 -5.75 -8.39
N ASN A 92 -22.95 -4.66 -9.12
CA ASN A 92 -22.39 -3.35 -8.84
C ASN A 92 -23.18 -2.66 -7.71
N ILE A 93 -22.51 -2.03 -6.75
CA ILE A 93 -23.17 -1.23 -5.71
C ILE A 93 -23.77 0.03 -6.35
N PRO A 94 -25.08 0.31 -6.18
CA PRO A 94 -25.72 1.49 -6.75
C PRO A 94 -25.08 2.82 -6.28
N GLY A 95 -24.97 3.80 -7.19
CA GLY A 95 -24.43 5.13 -6.87
C GLY A 95 -22.90 5.19 -6.65
N ARG A 96 -22.16 4.20 -7.18
CA ARG A 96 -20.70 4.07 -7.05
C ARG A 96 -20.02 3.92 -8.42
N SER A 97 -18.69 3.98 -8.44
CA SER A 97 -17.90 3.73 -9.64
C SER A 97 -18.12 2.31 -10.18
N PRO A 98 -17.95 2.05 -11.48
CA PRO A 98 -18.02 0.69 -12.01
C PRO A 98 -17.14 -0.30 -11.24
N VAL A 99 -17.57 -1.56 -11.16
CA VAL A 99 -16.74 -2.62 -10.59
C VAL A 99 -15.49 -2.80 -11.45
N ALA A 100 -14.32 -2.75 -10.82
CA ALA A 100 -13.03 -2.92 -11.49
C ALA A 100 -12.06 -3.72 -10.60
N VAL A 101 -11.24 -4.61 -11.17
CA VAL A 101 -10.21 -5.33 -10.40
C VAL A 101 -9.28 -4.32 -9.72
N ILE A 102 -8.82 -4.65 -8.51
CA ILE A 102 -7.78 -3.89 -7.84
C ILE A 102 -6.51 -3.81 -8.69
N GLU A 103 -5.92 -2.62 -8.81
CA GLU A 103 -4.70 -2.44 -9.59
C GLU A 103 -3.51 -3.13 -8.91
N ALA A 104 -2.82 -3.98 -9.67
CA ALA A 104 -1.72 -4.78 -9.14
C ALA A 104 -0.55 -3.92 -8.63
N ASN A 105 -0.21 -2.82 -9.30
CA ASN A 105 0.84 -1.91 -8.86
C ASN A 105 0.48 -1.18 -7.56
N LEU A 106 -0.78 -0.73 -7.41
CA LEU A 106 -1.24 -0.06 -6.19
C LEU A 106 -1.32 -1.01 -5.00
N LEU A 107 -1.80 -2.24 -5.20
CA LEU A 107 -1.78 -3.27 -4.16
C LEU A 107 -0.35 -3.62 -3.72
N ARG A 108 0.59 -3.68 -4.68
CA ARG A 108 2.02 -3.87 -4.37
C ARG A 108 2.57 -2.71 -3.55
N LEU A 109 2.25 -1.48 -3.94
CA LEU A 109 2.67 -0.27 -3.22
C LEU A 109 2.10 -0.25 -1.79
N GLN A 110 0.81 -0.54 -1.61
CA GLN A 110 0.16 -0.61 -0.30
C GLN A 110 0.86 -1.61 0.63
N ILE A 111 1.12 -2.83 0.14
CA ILE A 111 1.81 -3.88 0.89
C ILE A 111 3.22 -3.43 1.27
N SER A 112 3.95 -2.81 0.34
CA SER A 112 5.31 -2.33 0.60
C SER A 112 5.34 -1.21 1.64
N LEU A 113 4.43 -0.24 1.57
CA LEU A 113 4.37 0.87 2.52
C LEU A 113 3.91 0.41 3.91
N TYR A 114 3.02 -0.59 3.96
CA TYR A 114 2.63 -1.22 5.21
C TYR A 114 3.79 -1.98 5.85
N PHE A 115 4.60 -2.66 5.02
CA PHE A 115 5.82 -3.30 5.49
C PHE A 115 6.83 -2.28 6.07
N ASP A 116 7.01 -1.14 5.41
CA ASP A 116 7.84 -0.03 5.91
C ASP A 116 7.32 0.50 7.27
N PHE A 117 5.99 0.63 7.42
CA PHE A 117 5.34 0.98 8.67
C PHE A 117 5.61 -0.04 9.78
N LEU A 118 5.41 -1.34 9.52
CA LEU A 118 5.63 -2.40 10.50
C LEU A 118 7.10 -2.49 10.96
N LYS A 119 8.06 -2.27 10.05
CA LYS A 119 9.48 -2.21 10.42
C LYS A 119 9.79 -1.10 11.42
N ARG A 120 9.11 0.04 11.29
CA ARG A 120 9.29 1.23 12.13
C ARG A 120 8.50 1.15 13.44
N ASP A 121 7.47 0.30 13.51
CA ASP A 121 6.69 0.10 14.72
C ASP A 121 7.60 -0.34 15.87
N LYS A 122 7.70 0.52 16.88
CA LYS A 122 8.52 0.32 18.08
C LYS A 122 7.90 -0.68 19.05
N THR A 123 6.61 -0.99 18.89
CA THR A 123 5.90 -1.97 19.71
C THR A 123 6.17 -3.41 19.27
N MET A 124 6.61 -3.61 18.01
CA MET A 124 7.06 -4.90 17.53
C MET A 124 8.41 -5.30 18.14
N THR A 125 8.45 -6.51 18.68
CA THR A 125 9.69 -7.09 19.22
C THR A 125 10.70 -7.36 18.11
N ASN A 126 11.99 -7.42 18.45
CA ASN A 126 13.04 -7.76 17.49
C ASN A 126 12.84 -9.17 16.86
N VAL A 127 12.22 -10.09 17.59
CA VAL A 127 11.89 -11.44 17.10
C VAL A 127 10.79 -11.39 16.04
N GLU A 128 9.78 -10.54 16.22
CA GLU A 128 8.73 -10.34 15.22
C GLU A 128 9.27 -9.59 14.00
N ARG A 129 10.12 -8.57 14.22
CA ARG A 129 10.76 -7.81 13.14
C ARG A 129 11.70 -8.66 12.29
N ALA A 130 12.38 -9.65 12.87
CA ALA A 130 13.25 -10.59 12.14
C ALA A 130 12.48 -11.62 11.30
N LYS A 131 11.16 -11.75 11.50
CA LYS A 131 10.27 -12.67 10.77
C LYS A 131 9.50 -11.98 9.63
N LEU A 132 9.59 -10.65 9.54
CA LEU A 132 9.06 -9.83 8.45
C LEU A 132 10.03 -9.83 7.26
#